data_AF-A8DL41-F1
#
_entry.id   AF-A8DL41-F1
#
_cell.length_a   1.000
_cell.length_b   1.000
_cell.length_c   1.000
_cell.angle_alpha   90.00
_cell.angle_beta   90.00
_cell.angle_gamma   90.00
#
_symmetry.space_group_name_H-M   'P 1'
#
loop_
_entity.id
_entity.type
_entity.pdbx_description
1 polymer ?
#
loop_
_entity_poly.entity_id
_entity_poly.type
_entity_poly.pdbx_seq_one_letter_code
_entity_poly.pdbx_strand_id
1 'polypeptide(L)'
;KSVPQESHLANNDKGKVAASLDKVNEKHADVMALMQEPFQTGKKLNNGIQTIDKDAFCANQREIEAHQVILQQLCRICGGSFKNDPYKRSHPVHGPVDDETQALLRKKERRAISWPDLLVKVFKTDVRGDIDTIHPTNFCYNCWKVIQRKFSSVPCEVYFPRKGTMEWHPHSASCDVCGTSSRGMKRKKQALNPPV
;
A
#
# COMPACT_ATOMS: atom_id res chain seq x y z
N LYS A 1 5.38 -56.54 8.92
CA LYS A 1 5.96 -57.33 10.04
C LYS A 1 7.27 -57.93 9.53
N SER A 2 8.43 -57.72 10.14
CA SER A 2 8.75 -56.81 11.26
C SER A 2 10.24 -56.43 11.26
N VAL A 3 10.52 -55.18 11.64
CA VAL A 3 11.71 -54.76 12.42
C VAL A 3 11.21 -54.80 13.89
N PRO A 4 11.94 -55.32 14.91
CA PRO A 4 13.06 -54.57 15.52
C PRO A 4 14.15 -55.40 16.28
N GLN A 5 15.06 -54.66 16.95
CA GLN A 5 15.91 -55.04 18.09
C GLN A 5 17.06 -56.05 17.82
N GLU A 6 18.15 -56.09 18.59
CA GLU A 6 18.52 -55.34 19.83
C GLU A 6 20.04 -55.01 19.82
N SER A 7 20.55 -53.98 20.52
CA SER A 7 21.34 -54.08 21.79
C SER A 7 22.59 -53.16 21.67
N HIS A 8 23.26 -52.61 22.69
CA HIS A 8 22.95 -52.17 24.07
C HIS A 8 23.87 -50.96 24.37
N LEU A 9 23.39 -49.82 24.90
CA LEU A 9 23.36 -49.40 26.32
C LEU A 9 24.68 -49.50 27.12
N ALA A 10 25.28 -48.35 27.50
CA ALA A 10 25.83 -48.01 28.84
C ALA A 10 26.75 -46.74 28.83
N ASN A 11 26.98 -45.96 29.91
CA ASN A 11 26.11 -45.52 31.03
C ASN A 11 26.79 -44.40 31.89
N ASN A 12 26.10 -43.28 32.22
CA ASN A 12 26.43 -42.24 33.25
C ASN A 12 27.84 -41.57 33.16
N ASP A 13 28.35 -40.63 33.99
CA ASP A 13 27.99 -39.93 35.26
C ASP A 13 28.88 -38.62 35.34
N LYS A 14 28.89 -37.63 36.26
CA LYS A 14 28.15 -37.23 37.50
C LYS A 14 28.43 -35.73 37.85
N GLY A 15 27.59 -35.07 38.67
CA GLY A 15 27.88 -33.79 39.39
C GLY A 15 27.44 -32.49 38.68
N LYS A 16 26.79 -31.47 39.28
CA LYS A 16 26.45 -31.12 40.70
C LYS A 16 27.69 -30.75 41.56
N VAL A 17 27.76 -29.68 42.39
CA VAL A 17 26.74 -28.96 43.21
C VAL A 17 27.06 -27.45 43.43
N ALA A 18 26.03 -26.58 43.33
CA ALA A 18 25.67 -25.29 43.99
C ALA A 18 26.66 -24.24 44.60
N ALA A 19 26.08 -23.03 44.84
CA ALA A 19 26.36 -22.00 45.88
C ALA A 19 27.54 -21.01 45.70
N SER A 20 27.53 -19.77 46.25
CA SER A 20 26.44 -18.82 46.65
C SER A 20 27.03 -17.45 47.13
N LEU A 21 26.23 -16.36 47.12
CA LEU A 21 26.41 -15.08 47.89
C LEU A 21 27.68 -14.22 47.58
N ASP A 22 27.79 -12.89 47.82
CA ASP A 22 26.82 -11.78 48.02
C ASP A 22 27.52 -10.38 47.95
N LYS A 23 26.77 -9.30 48.24
CA LYS A 23 27.14 -7.93 48.69
C LYS A 23 27.21 -6.81 47.65
N VAL A 24 26.04 -6.24 47.38
CA VAL A 24 25.62 -4.91 47.90
C VAL A 24 26.74 -4.00 48.45
N ASN A 25 26.82 -2.77 47.93
CA ASN A 25 26.80 -1.58 48.79
C ASN A 25 25.89 -0.48 48.20
N GLU A 26 25.07 0.12 49.05
CA GLU A 26 24.09 1.16 48.73
C GLU A 26 24.55 2.52 49.30
N LYS A 27 23.78 3.60 48.99
CA LYS A 27 23.73 4.95 49.61
C LYS A 27 24.53 6.07 48.93
N HIS A 28 24.16 7.34 49.06
CA HIS A 28 22.85 8.00 49.32
C HIS A 28 23.06 9.53 49.30
N ALA A 29 22.46 10.27 48.36
CA ALA A 29 22.30 11.74 48.37
C ALA A 29 21.44 12.17 47.16
N ASP A 30 20.47 13.10 47.24
CA ASP A 30 19.86 13.69 48.44
C ASP A 30 18.41 14.16 48.16
N VAL A 31 17.75 14.71 49.18
CA VAL A 31 16.38 15.31 49.28
C VAL A 31 15.85 16.09 48.04
N MET A 32 14.54 16.29 47.84
CA MET A 32 13.41 16.31 48.80
C MET A 32 12.05 15.93 48.15
N ALA A 33 11.02 15.66 48.97
CA ALA A 33 9.62 15.49 48.56
C ALA A 33 8.69 16.45 49.34
N LEU A 34 7.40 16.53 48.94
CA LEU A 34 6.40 17.58 49.25
C LEU A 34 6.69 18.90 48.50
N MET A 35 5.72 19.75 48.13
CA MET A 35 4.34 19.95 48.61
C MET A 35 3.24 19.79 47.53
N GLN A 36 1.99 20.06 47.91
CA GLN A 36 0.76 19.90 47.10
C GLN A 36 0.43 21.15 46.25
N GLU A 37 -0.31 20.93 45.15
CA GLU A 37 -1.14 21.93 44.45
C GLU A 37 -2.19 22.58 45.39
N PRO A 38 -2.83 23.75 45.07
CA PRO A 38 -3.00 24.31 43.72
C PRO A 38 -2.82 25.84 43.54
N PHE A 39 -2.54 26.29 42.30
CA PHE A 39 -2.69 27.71 41.91
C PHE A 39 -3.42 27.92 40.57
N GLN A 40 -4.74 28.07 40.65
CA GLN A 40 -5.57 28.64 39.57
C GLN A 40 -5.28 30.14 39.40
N THR A 41 -4.40 30.49 38.46
CA THR A 41 -4.24 31.89 37.97
C THR A 41 -4.61 31.97 36.49
N GLY A 42 -5.84 32.39 36.20
CA GLY A 42 -6.39 32.34 34.84
C GLY A 42 -5.80 33.38 33.88
N LYS A 43 -5.17 32.93 32.79
CA LYS A 43 -4.98 33.71 31.55
C LYS A 43 -5.63 32.98 30.37
N LYS A 44 -6.93 33.24 30.17
CA LYS A 44 -7.80 32.62 29.15
C LYS A 44 -7.57 33.20 27.73
N LEU A 45 -6.38 32.96 27.17
CA LEU A 45 -6.03 33.10 25.74
C LEU A 45 -5.03 31.96 25.46
N ASN A 46 -5.18 31.07 24.46
CA ASN A 46 -5.54 31.35 23.06
C ASN A 46 -6.09 30.13 22.27
N ASN A 47 -6.84 29.21 22.90
CA ASN A 47 -7.24 27.90 22.35
C ASN A 47 -7.77 27.89 20.89
N GLY A 48 -8.44 28.96 20.45
CA GLY A 48 -9.06 29.05 19.11
C GLY A 48 -8.09 28.96 17.93
N ILE A 49 -6.79 29.22 18.12
CA ILE A 49 -5.80 29.09 17.05
C ILE A 49 -5.38 27.61 16.87
N GLN A 50 -5.18 26.88 17.97
CA GLN A 50 -4.81 25.46 17.92
C GLN A 50 -5.95 24.57 17.39
N THR A 51 -7.21 24.95 17.61
CA THR A 51 -8.35 24.19 17.09
C THR A 51 -8.48 24.30 15.57
N ILE A 52 -8.27 25.48 14.98
CA ILE A 52 -8.41 25.68 13.52
C ILE A 52 -7.31 24.92 12.77
N ASP A 53 -6.07 24.98 13.25
CA ASP A 53 -4.94 24.22 12.68
C ASP A 53 -5.19 22.70 12.75
N LYS A 54 -5.67 22.21 13.90
CA LYS A 54 -5.98 20.80 14.11
C LYS A 54 -7.16 20.31 13.26
N ASP A 55 -8.21 21.11 13.10
CA ASP A 55 -9.35 20.77 12.23
C ASP A 55 -8.93 20.77 10.75
N ALA A 56 -8.06 21.70 10.33
CA ALA A 56 -7.48 21.70 8.99
C ALA A 56 -6.59 20.47 8.75
N PHE A 57 -5.76 20.07 9.71
CA PHE A 57 -4.98 18.83 9.65
C PHE A 57 -5.89 17.59 9.52
N CYS A 58 -6.94 17.49 10.34
CA CYS A 58 -7.92 16.40 10.29
C CYS A 58 -8.69 16.36 8.95
N ALA A 59 -8.97 17.52 8.33
CA ALA A 59 -9.59 17.59 7.01
C ALA A 59 -8.63 17.11 5.91
N ASN A 60 -7.40 17.63 5.88
CA ASN A 60 -6.37 17.24 4.91
C ASN A 60 -6.06 15.73 4.97
N GLN A 61 -5.96 15.17 6.19
CA GLN A 61 -5.76 13.73 6.41
C GLN A 61 -6.91 12.90 5.80
N ARG A 62 -8.16 13.33 5.99
CA ARG A 62 -9.34 12.67 5.39
C ARG A 62 -9.34 12.76 3.85
N GLU A 63 -8.87 13.86 3.28
CA GLU A 63 -8.75 14.00 1.82
C GLU A 63 -7.66 13.08 1.24
N ILE A 64 -6.56 12.88 1.95
CA ILE A 64 -5.51 11.90 1.61
C ILE A 64 -6.04 10.46 1.69
N GLU A 65 -6.77 10.11 2.75
CA GLU A 65 -7.43 8.80 2.89
C GLU A 65 -8.45 8.54 1.77
N ALA A 66 -9.27 9.56 1.43
CA ALA A 66 -10.20 9.48 0.31
C ALA A 66 -9.48 9.33 -1.03
N HIS A 67 -8.33 9.99 -1.22
CA HIS A 67 -7.48 9.81 -2.39
C HIS A 67 -6.97 8.36 -2.51
N GLN A 68 -6.44 7.77 -1.43
CA GLN A 68 -6.00 6.38 -1.39
C GLN A 68 -7.14 5.39 -1.74
N VAL A 69 -8.34 5.60 -1.19
CA VAL A 69 -9.52 4.78 -1.51
C VAL A 69 -9.92 4.90 -2.98
N ILE A 70 -9.71 6.05 -3.62
CA ILE A 70 -9.89 6.19 -5.08
C ILE A 70 -8.77 5.47 -5.85
N LEU A 71 -7.49 5.62 -5.46
CA LEU A 71 -6.36 4.93 -6.11
C LEU A 71 -6.55 3.42 -6.13
N GLN A 72 -6.99 2.82 -5.02
CA GLN A 72 -7.31 1.38 -4.92
C GLN A 72 -8.37 0.89 -5.92
N GLN A 73 -9.15 1.79 -6.52
CA GLN A 73 -10.20 1.49 -7.50
C GLN A 73 -9.79 1.75 -8.96
N LEU A 74 -8.51 2.05 -9.22
CA LEU A 74 -7.97 2.39 -10.54
C LEU A 74 -6.84 1.44 -10.97
N CYS A 75 -6.72 1.20 -12.28
CA CYS A 75 -5.62 0.43 -12.86
C CYS A 75 -4.33 1.27 -12.98
N ARG A 76 -3.25 0.86 -12.30
CA ARG A 76 -1.91 1.48 -12.37
C ARG A 76 -1.38 1.76 -13.79
N ILE A 77 -1.74 0.89 -14.74
CA ILE A 77 -1.21 0.87 -16.11
C ILE A 77 -2.03 1.74 -17.07
N CYS A 78 -3.34 1.92 -16.86
CA CYS A 78 -4.22 2.58 -17.84
C CYS A 78 -5.28 3.52 -17.25
N GLY A 79 -5.35 3.71 -15.94
CA GLY A 79 -6.31 4.58 -15.26
C GLY A 79 -7.77 4.11 -15.26
N GLY A 80 -8.10 3.04 -15.98
CA GLY A 80 -9.45 2.47 -16.01
C GLY A 80 -9.87 1.97 -14.63
N SER A 81 -11.06 2.35 -14.17
CA SER A 81 -11.57 1.93 -12.86
C SER A 81 -12.08 0.48 -12.87
N PHE A 82 -11.78 -0.26 -11.80
CA PHE A 82 -12.25 -1.63 -11.59
C PHE A 82 -13.77 -1.73 -11.40
N LYS A 83 -14.45 -0.63 -11.05
CA LYS A 83 -15.92 -0.58 -10.88
C LYS A 83 -16.69 -0.98 -12.14
N ASN A 84 -16.07 -0.82 -13.32
CA ASN A 84 -16.67 -1.14 -14.62
C ASN A 84 -16.17 -2.47 -15.20
N ASP A 85 -15.34 -3.24 -14.48
CA ASP A 85 -14.94 -4.59 -14.92
C ASP A 85 -15.99 -5.62 -14.46
N PRO A 86 -16.71 -6.31 -15.38
CA PRO A 86 -17.70 -7.31 -15.00
C PRO A 86 -17.09 -8.50 -14.24
N TYR A 87 -15.78 -8.73 -14.36
CA TYR A 87 -15.08 -9.78 -13.61
C TYR A 87 -14.56 -9.32 -12.25
N LYS A 88 -14.50 -7.99 -12.00
CA LYS A 88 -13.83 -7.36 -10.85
C LYS A 88 -12.39 -7.88 -10.63
N ARG A 89 -11.71 -8.31 -11.70
CA ARG A 89 -10.40 -8.97 -11.63
C ARG A 89 -9.30 -7.93 -11.73
N SER A 90 -8.64 -7.72 -10.60
CA SER A 90 -7.42 -6.95 -10.47
C SER A 90 -6.27 -7.87 -10.06
N HIS A 91 -5.06 -7.54 -10.51
CA HIS A 91 -3.83 -8.26 -10.23
C HIS A 91 -2.83 -7.27 -9.57
N PRO A 92 -2.05 -7.70 -8.56
CA PRO A 92 -1.14 -6.81 -7.85
C PRO A 92 0.02 -6.38 -8.76
N VAL A 93 0.51 -5.15 -8.62
CA VAL A 93 1.66 -4.67 -9.42
C VAL A 93 3.02 -5.20 -8.91
N HIS A 94 3.04 -5.70 -7.67
CA HIS A 94 4.20 -6.28 -6.99
C HIS A 94 4.02 -7.79 -6.72
N GLY A 95 5.12 -8.46 -6.36
CA GLY A 95 5.13 -9.87 -5.98
C GLY A 95 5.36 -10.84 -7.16
N PRO A 96 5.26 -12.15 -6.91
CA PRO A 96 5.35 -13.17 -7.96
C PRO A 96 4.15 -13.08 -8.91
N VAL A 97 4.35 -13.53 -10.15
CA VAL A 97 3.27 -13.65 -11.13
C VAL A 97 2.32 -14.81 -10.79
N ASP A 98 1.07 -14.76 -11.27
CA ASP A 98 0.11 -15.85 -11.07
C ASP A 98 0.50 -17.13 -11.87
N ASP A 99 -0.01 -18.29 -11.45
CA ASP A 99 0.36 -19.60 -12.01
C ASP A 99 0.05 -19.72 -13.52
N GLU A 100 -1.01 -19.08 -14.00
CA GLU A 100 -1.37 -19.05 -15.42
C GLU A 100 -0.31 -18.29 -16.23
N THR A 101 0.08 -17.10 -15.76
CA THR A 101 1.18 -16.32 -16.34
C THR A 101 2.49 -17.08 -16.27
N GLN A 102 2.79 -17.71 -15.12
CA GLN A 102 4.02 -18.48 -14.91
C GLN A 102 4.09 -19.69 -15.85
N ALA A 103 2.97 -20.37 -16.11
CA ALA A 103 2.90 -21.46 -17.07
C ALA A 103 3.20 -21.00 -18.50
N LEU A 104 2.67 -19.85 -18.94
CA LEU A 104 3.01 -19.27 -20.24
C LEU A 104 4.49 -18.87 -20.34
N LEU A 105 5.05 -18.28 -19.27
CA LEU A 105 6.46 -17.88 -19.23
C LEU A 105 7.40 -19.09 -19.30
N ARG A 106 7.12 -20.17 -18.56
CA ARG A 106 7.87 -21.44 -18.65
C ARG A 106 7.79 -22.04 -20.06
N LYS A 107 6.59 -22.07 -20.67
CA LYS A 107 6.37 -22.56 -22.06
C LYS A 107 7.09 -21.71 -23.14
N LYS A 108 7.61 -20.55 -22.79
CA LYS A 108 8.38 -19.64 -23.65
C LYS A 108 9.82 -19.40 -23.17
N GLU A 109 10.31 -20.23 -22.24
CA GLU A 109 11.66 -20.15 -21.66
C GLU A 109 12.01 -18.74 -21.10
N ARG A 110 11.01 -18.04 -20.56
CA ARG A 110 11.18 -16.68 -20.05
C ARG A 110 11.60 -16.69 -18.58
N ARG A 111 12.72 -16.03 -18.29
CA ARG A 111 13.30 -15.87 -16.94
C ARG A 111 12.57 -14.87 -16.01
N ALA A 112 11.46 -14.26 -16.44
CA ALA A 112 10.70 -13.35 -15.59
C ALA A 112 9.87 -14.15 -14.59
N ILE A 113 9.81 -13.69 -13.34
CA ILE A 113 9.09 -14.37 -12.23
C ILE A 113 8.23 -13.43 -11.39
N SER A 114 8.38 -12.11 -11.56
CA SER A 114 7.67 -11.09 -10.78
C SER A 114 6.85 -10.15 -11.66
N TRP A 115 5.80 -9.55 -11.11
CA TRP A 115 5.00 -8.56 -11.82
C TRP A 115 5.81 -7.34 -12.29
N PRO A 116 6.68 -6.72 -11.46
CA PRO A 116 7.50 -5.58 -11.92
C PRO A 116 8.34 -5.89 -13.16
N ASP A 117 8.94 -7.08 -13.26
CA ASP A 117 9.75 -7.48 -14.42
C ASP A 117 8.90 -7.62 -15.69
N LEU A 118 7.62 -8.02 -15.55
CA LEU A 118 6.67 -8.04 -16.65
C LEU A 118 6.15 -6.65 -17.00
N LEU A 119 5.83 -5.79 -16.04
CA LEU A 119 5.25 -4.47 -16.30
C LEU A 119 6.26 -3.55 -17.03
N VAL A 120 7.53 -3.58 -16.63
CA VAL A 120 8.62 -2.91 -17.36
C VAL A 120 8.76 -3.48 -18.78
N LYS A 121 8.76 -4.81 -18.93
CA LYS A 121 8.96 -5.47 -20.24
C LYS A 121 7.77 -5.41 -21.19
N VAL A 122 6.54 -5.31 -20.65
CA VAL A 122 5.30 -5.27 -21.42
C VAL A 122 4.96 -3.84 -21.80
N PHE A 123 4.90 -2.93 -20.80
CA PHE A 123 4.36 -1.57 -20.92
C PHE A 123 5.40 -0.45 -20.82
N LYS A 124 6.66 -0.74 -20.46
CA LYS A 124 7.67 0.26 -20.05
C LYS A 124 7.28 1.03 -18.78
N THR A 125 6.50 0.41 -17.91
CA THR A 125 6.15 0.96 -16.58
C THR A 125 7.01 0.29 -15.53
N ASP A 126 7.94 1.03 -14.92
CA ASP A 126 8.48 0.60 -13.63
C ASP A 126 7.48 0.95 -12.52
N VAL A 127 7.41 0.07 -11.54
CA VAL A 127 6.57 0.14 -10.34
C VAL A 127 7.39 -0.06 -9.07
N ARG A 128 8.69 -0.33 -9.17
CA ARG A 128 9.58 -0.62 -8.01
C ARG A 128 9.73 0.56 -7.05
N GLY A 129 9.43 1.78 -7.50
CA GLY A 129 9.36 3.01 -6.71
C GLY A 129 7.93 3.54 -6.54
N ASP A 130 6.89 2.73 -6.78
CA ASP A 130 5.51 3.11 -6.48
C ASP A 130 5.32 3.34 -4.97
N ILE A 131 4.38 4.22 -4.63
CA ILE A 131 4.01 4.58 -3.26
C ILE A 131 2.48 4.66 -3.20
N ASP A 132 1.86 3.92 -2.28
CA ASP A 132 0.41 3.73 -2.17
C ASP A 132 -0.41 5.01 -1.93
N THR A 133 0.23 6.11 -1.53
CA THR A 133 -0.38 7.46 -1.41
C THR A 133 -0.45 8.22 -2.74
N ILE A 134 0.12 7.67 -3.81
CA ILE A 134 0.28 8.30 -5.14
C ILE A 134 -0.17 7.34 -6.26
N HIS A 135 0.17 6.05 -6.13
CA HIS A 135 0.06 5.05 -7.17
C HIS A 135 -0.96 3.95 -6.81
N PRO A 136 -1.77 3.45 -7.75
CA PRO A 136 -2.56 2.25 -7.52
C PRO A 136 -1.70 0.99 -7.39
N THR A 137 -1.98 0.17 -6.37
CA THR A 137 -1.26 -1.09 -6.10
C THR A 137 -1.64 -2.26 -7.03
N ASN A 138 -2.59 -2.04 -7.95
CA ASN A 138 -3.22 -3.07 -8.76
C ASN A 138 -3.44 -2.66 -10.22
N PHE A 139 -3.57 -3.64 -11.12
CA PHE A 139 -3.89 -3.44 -12.54
C PHE A 139 -5.02 -4.36 -13.02
N CYS A 140 -5.77 -3.95 -14.05
CA CYS A 140 -7.01 -4.63 -14.46
C CYS A 140 -6.78 -5.85 -15.37
N TYR A 141 -7.76 -6.76 -15.38
CA TYR A 141 -7.80 -7.95 -16.23
C TYR A 141 -7.57 -7.68 -17.74
N ASN A 142 -7.95 -6.50 -18.24
CA ASN A 142 -7.66 -6.12 -19.63
C ASN A 142 -6.16 -5.85 -19.88
N CYS A 143 -5.46 -5.24 -18.93
CA CYS A 143 -3.99 -5.11 -19.01
C CYS A 143 -3.30 -6.46 -18.81
N TRP A 144 -3.80 -7.30 -17.90
CA TRP A 144 -3.34 -8.68 -17.74
C TRP A 144 -3.45 -9.49 -19.04
N LYS A 145 -4.57 -9.41 -19.78
CA LYS A 145 -4.70 -10.04 -21.10
C LYS A 145 -3.70 -9.54 -22.15
N VAL A 146 -3.16 -8.32 -22.01
CA VAL A 146 -2.09 -7.81 -22.89
C VAL A 146 -0.75 -8.46 -22.52
N ILE A 147 -0.47 -8.66 -21.23
CA ILE A 147 0.66 -9.46 -20.75
C ILE A 147 0.57 -10.88 -21.33
N GLN A 148 -0.56 -11.57 -21.14
CA GLN A 148 -0.75 -12.94 -21.65
C GLN A 148 -0.51 -13.03 -23.16
N ARG A 149 -1.10 -12.12 -23.95
CA ARG A 149 -0.92 -12.12 -25.41
C ARG A 149 0.54 -11.92 -25.83
N LYS A 150 1.31 -11.04 -25.15
CA LYS A 150 2.73 -10.80 -25.44
C LYS A 150 3.63 -12.03 -25.21
N PHE A 151 3.15 -13.02 -24.44
CA PHE A 151 3.82 -14.31 -24.24
C PHE A 151 3.07 -15.51 -24.86
N SER A 152 1.98 -15.27 -25.59
CA SER A 152 1.26 -16.31 -26.33
C SER A 152 2.00 -16.74 -27.61
N SER A 153 1.39 -17.63 -28.40
CA SER A 153 1.84 -17.97 -29.77
C SER A 153 1.03 -17.25 -30.86
N VAL A 154 0.04 -16.44 -30.52
CA VAL A 154 -0.83 -15.76 -31.48
C VAL A 154 -0.21 -14.40 -31.83
N PRO A 155 -0.11 -14.03 -33.13
CA PRO A 155 0.27 -12.68 -33.53
C PRO A 155 -0.66 -11.65 -32.88
N CYS A 156 -0.10 -10.74 -32.09
CA CYS A 156 -0.88 -9.70 -31.42
C CYS A 156 -0.65 -8.37 -32.14
N GLU A 157 -1.66 -7.92 -32.89
CA GLU A 157 -1.71 -6.52 -33.29
C GLU A 157 -1.70 -5.63 -32.04
N VAL A 158 -0.97 -4.53 -32.13
CA VAL A 158 -0.35 -3.89 -30.97
C VAL A 158 -1.39 -3.11 -30.15
N TYR A 159 -2.00 -3.78 -29.16
CA TYR A 159 -2.69 -3.09 -28.07
C TYR A 159 -1.64 -2.40 -27.17
N PHE A 160 -1.15 -1.26 -27.63
CA PHE A 160 -0.69 -0.22 -26.72
C PHE A 160 -1.92 0.41 -26.05
N PRO A 161 -1.87 0.72 -24.74
CA PRO A 161 -2.76 1.73 -24.18
C PRO A 161 -2.72 2.99 -25.06
N ARG A 162 -3.89 3.53 -25.44
CA ARG A 162 -4.01 4.60 -26.46
C ARG A 162 -3.52 5.97 -25.97
N LYS A 163 -3.12 6.03 -24.70
CA LYS A 163 -2.29 7.07 -24.06
C LYS A 163 -1.07 6.33 -23.49
N GLY A 164 0.08 6.99 -23.38
CA GLY A 164 1.30 6.39 -22.82
C GLY A 164 1.16 5.95 -21.35
N THR A 165 2.28 5.54 -20.74
CA THR A 165 2.34 5.23 -19.30
C THR A 165 1.58 6.28 -18.49
N MET A 166 0.57 5.86 -17.72
CA MET A 166 -0.19 6.80 -16.92
C MET A 166 0.70 7.41 -15.84
N GLU A 167 0.73 8.74 -15.82
CA GLU A 167 1.38 9.55 -14.81
C GLU A 167 0.51 9.64 -13.57
N TRP A 168 1.15 9.58 -12.40
CA TRP A 168 0.51 9.57 -11.08
C TRP A 168 1.17 10.64 -10.21
N HIS A 169 0.36 11.42 -9.50
CA HIS A 169 0.79 12.60 -8.76
C HIS A 169 0.25 12.55 -7.32
N PRO A 170 1.01 13.04 -6.32
CA PRO A 170 0.51 13.19 -4.95
C PRO A 170 -0.80 13.97 -4.87
N HIS A 171 -1.58 13.71 -3.82
CA HIS A 171 -2.80 14.47 -3.57
C HIS A 171 -2.50 15.98 -3.37
N SER A 172 -3.41 16.81 -3.89
CA SER A 172 -3.30 18.26 -3.92
C SER A 172 -4.66 18.88 -4.29
N ALA A 173 -4.84 20.18 -4.07
CA ALA A 173 -6.08 20.89 -4.36
C ALA A 173 -6.52 20.84 -5.84
N SER A 174 -5.61 20.54 -6.77
CA SER A 174 -5.87 20.35 -8.20
C SER A 174 -5.78 18.89 -8.67
N CYS A 175 -5.80 17.92 -7.76
CA CYS A 175 -5.63 16.49 -8.07
C CYS A 175 -6.75 15.96 -8.98
N ASP A 176 -6.43 15.60 -10.23
CA ASP A 176 -7.39 15.09 -11.22
C ASP A 176 -8.14 13.82 -10.77
N VAL A 177 -7.46 12.95 -10.01
CA VAL A 177 -8.05 11.72 -9.44
C VAL A 177 -9.24 12.06 -8.54
N CYS A 178 -9.06 13.01 -7.61
CA CYS A 178 -10.11 13.43 -6.68
C CYS A 178 -11.09 14.44 -7.29
N GLY A 179 -10.65 15.23 -8.27
CA GLY A 179 -11.44 16.25 -8.97
C GLY A 179 -12.63 15.71 -9.76
N THR A 180 -12.69 14.38 -9.99
CA THR A 180 -13.87 13.68 -10.52
C THR A 180 -14.87 13.29 -9.43
N SER A 181 -14.41 13.07 -8.19
CA SER A 181 -15.24 12.69 -7.04
C SER A 181 -15.86 13.90 -6.34
N SER A 182 -15.12 15.03 -6.23
CA SER A 182 -15.58 16.24 -5.53
C SER A 182 -16.55 17.11 -6.34
N ARG A 183 -16.60 16.95 -7.66
CA ARG A 183 -17.53 17.69 -8.54
C ARG A 183 -18.93 17.05 -8.56
N GLY A 184 -19.59 17.08 -7.41
CA GLY A 184 -21.06 17.04 -7.37
C GLY A 184 -21.62 18.05 -8.38
N MET A 185 -22.60 17.61 -9.20
CA MET A 185 -22.96 18.24 -10.47
C MET A 185 -23.17 19.77 -10.37
N LYS A 186 -22.15 20.56 -10.71
CA LYS A 186 -22.33 21.97 -11.07
C LYS A 186 -23.12 22.01 -12.38
N ARG A 187 -24.45 22.02 -12.24
CA ARG A 187 -25.41 22.11 -13.35
C ARG A 187 -24.94 23.24 -14.27
N LYS A 188 -24.71 22.93 -15.55
CA LYS A 188 -24.54 23.96 -16.58
C LYS A 188 -25.81 24.81 -16.53
N LYS A 189 -25.72 26.03 -16.00
CA LYS A 189 -26.83 26.99 -16.09
C LYS A 189 -27.13 27.13 -17.57
N GLN A 190 -28.32 26.69 -18.00
CA GLN A 190 -28.80 27.08 -19.31
C GLN A 190 -28.93 28.59 -19.28
N ALA A 191 -28.26 29.26 -20.22
CA ALA A 191 -28.62 30.63 -20.54
C ALA A 191 -30.02 30.57 -21.17
N LEU A 192 -31.03 30.99 -20.43
CA LEU A 192 -32.31 31.35 -21.01
C LEU A 192 -32.04 32.55 -21.92
N ASN A 193 -32.14 32.34 -23.23
CA ASN A 193 -32.11 33.45 -24.17
C ASN A 193 -33.33 34.34 -23.89
N PRO A 194 -33.18 35.67 -23.87
CA PRO A 194 -34.33 36.55 -23.87
C PRO A 194 -35.11 36.38 -25.20
N PRO A 195 -36.45 36.46 -25.20
CA PRO A 195 -37.22 36.58 -26.43
C PRO A 195 -36.95 37.93 -27.10
N VAL A 196 -37.23 37.98 -28.40
CA VAL A 196 -37.30 39.20 -29.23
C VAL A 196 -38.77 39.64 -29.29
#